data_AF-A0A453ACA4-F1
#
_entry.id   AF-A0A453ACA4-F1
#
_cell.length_a   1.000
_cell.length_b   1.000
_cell.length_c   1.000
_cell.angle_alpha   90.00
_cell.angle_beta   90.00
_cell.angle_gamma   90.00
#
_symmetry.space_group_name_H-M   'P 1'
#
loop_
_entity.id
_entity.type
_entity.pdbx_description
1 polymer ?
#
loop_
_entity_poly.entity_id
_entity_poly.type
_entity_poly.pdbx_seq_one_letter_code
_entity_poly.pdbx_strand_id
1 'polypeptide(L)'
;RTVRNPHSVDRYTGGSSSGPAALVSSGLCSGAIGTDGGGSVRIPSSLCGIVGLKTTFGRTDMTGVVCDAGTVEVASPLTSSVEDSVLLYSALAGSRPMDKLTLRPSLLCVPNLVSSENSKILQSVKVGKYTEWFHDVPDNEVSNTCEDALNLLCSTFGCQIEEIILPELE
;
A
#
# COMPACT_ATOMS: atom_id res chain seq x y z
N ARG A 1 25.10 5.33 -8.78
CA ARG A 1 24.32 4.98 -10.00
C ARG A 1 22.85 4.89 -9.60
N THR A 2 21.93 5.32 -10.46
CA THR A 2 20.47 5.27 -10.20
C THR A 2 19.92 3.88 -10.53
N VAL A 3 19.09 3.33 -9.65
CA VAL A 3 18.34 2.08 -9.90
C VAL A 3 17.33 2.30 -11.03
N ARG A 4 17.20 1.33 -11.94
CA ARG A 4 16.32 1.43 -13.12
C ARG A 4 15.09 0.56 -12.97
N ASN A 5 13.98 0.97 -13.58
CA ASN A 5 12.72 0.24 -13.51
C ASN A 5 12.81 -1.07 -14.31
N PRO A 6 12.45 -2.24 -13.74
CA PRO A 6 12.48 -3.51 -14.46
C PRO A 6 11.57 -3.56 -15.69
N HIS A 7 10.47 -2.79 -15.72
CA HIS A 7 9.57 -2.68 -16.88
C HIS A 7 10.14 -1.79 -18.00
N SER A 8 11.08 -0.89 -17.68
CA SER A 8 11.76 -0.03 -18.66
C SER A 8 13.02 0.60 -18.06
N VAL A 9 14.18 0.24 -18.59
CA VAL A 9 15.48 0.69 -18.04
C VAL A 9 15.73 2.19 -18.17
N ASP A 10 15.00 2.88 -19.04
CA ASP A 10 15.07 4.33 -19.25
C ASP A 10 14.15 5.11 -18.31
N ARG A 11 13.37 4.42 -17.47
CA ARG A 11 12.43 5.03 -16.52
C ARG A 11 12.86 4.84 -15.07
N TYR A 12 12.35 5.73 -14.22
CA TYR A 12 12.54 5.64 -12.78
C TYR A 12 11.71 4.51 -12.17
N THR A 13 12.24 3.93 -11.09
CA THR A 13 11.52 2.99 -10.20
C THR A 13 10.51 3.69 -9.30
N GLY A 14 10.53 5.03 -9.21
CA GLY A 14 9.99 5.75 -8.05
C GLY A 14 10.94 5.71 -6.84
N GLY A 15 10.53 6.35 -5.76
CA GLY A 15 11.35 6.43 -4.55
C GLY A 15 10.55 6.79 -3.30
N SER A 16 11.19 6.80 -2.12
CA SER A 16 12.64 6.55 -1.93
C SER A 16 13.06 5.07 -1.99
N SER A 17 12.14 4.10 -1.85
CA SER A 17 12.43 2.65 -1.85
C SER A 17 12.69 2.06 -3.26
N SER A 18 13.54 2.74 -4.04
CA SER A 18 13.89 2.40 -5.44
C SER A 18 14.48 1.00 -5.60
N GLY A 19 15.52 0.69 -4.82
CA GLY A 19 16.18 -0.63 -4.81
C GLY A 19 15.24 -1.77 -4.42
N PRO A 20 14.58 -1.71 -3.24
CA PRO A 20 13.60 -2.70 -2.82
C PRO A 20 12.53 -3.02 -3.88
N ALA A 21 11.92 -1.99 -4.48
CA ALA A 21 10.88 -2.20 -5.48
C ALA A 21 11.42 -2.86 -6.75
N ALA A 22 12.60 -2.45 -7.23
CA ALA A 22 13.21 -3.05 -8.41
C ALA A 22 13.61 -4.52 -8.17
N LEU A 23 14.14 -4.86 -6.98
CA LEU A 23 14.53 -6.24 -6.64
C LEU A 23 13.33 -7.18 -6.64
N VAL A 24 12.23 -6.78 -5.98
CA VAL A 24 11.00 -7.58 -5.91
C VAL A 24 10.36 -7.70 -7.29
N SER A 25 10.24 -6.59 -8.03
CA SER A 25 9.67 -6.57 -9.38
C SER A 25 10.46 -7.42 -10.38
N SER A 26 11.79 -7.51 -10.21
CA SER A 26 12.64 -8.40 -11.02
C SER A 26 12.59 -9.88 -10.62
N GLY A 27 11.84 -10.24 -9.58
CA GLY A 27 11.77 -11.60 -9.04
C GLY A 27 13.05 -12.06 -8.34
N LEU A 28 13.93 -11.15 -7.93
CA LEU A 28 15.19 -11.49 -7.25
C LEU A 28 15.01 -11.81 -5.76
N CYS A 29 13.94 -11.28 -5.15
CA CYS A 29 13.51 -11.65 -3.81
C CYS A 29 11.98 -11.62 -3.70
N SER A 30 11.43 -12.44 -2.80
CA SER A 30 9.97 -12.55 -2.60
C SER A 30 9.35 -11.33 -1.90
N GLY A 31 10.16 -10.61 -1.14
CA GLY A 31 9.73 -9.41 -0.44
C GLY A 31 10.92 -8.57 0.02
N ALA A 32 10.65 -7.31 0.30
CA ALA A 32 11.58 -6.35 0.85
C ALA A 32 10.87 -5.42 1.83
N ILE A 33 11.66 -4.67 2.61
CA ILE A 33 11.16 -3.69 3.57
C ILE A 33 11.60 -2.31 3.10
N GLY A 34 10.67 -1.36 3.07
CA GLY A 34 10.93 0.05 2.83
C GLY A 34 10.33 0.92 3.92
N THR A 35 10.50 2.23 3.78
CA THR A 35 9.85 3.21 4.65
C THR A 35 8.89 4.08 3.86
N ASP A 36 7.77 4.45 4.45
CA ASP A 36 6.74 5.30 3.82
C ASP A 36 6.33 6.43 4.77
N GLY A 37 6.83 7.64 4.52
CA GLY A 37 6.35 8.87 5.16
C GLY A 37 5.52 9.76 4.23
N GLY A 38 5.82 9.71 2.93
CA GLY A 38 5.15 10.49 1.89
C GLY A 38 4.87 9.68 0.62
N GLY A 39 4.70 8.36 0.73
CA GLY A 39 4.47 7.47 -0.41
C GLY A 39 5.68 6.63 -0.81
N SER A 40 6.78 6.66 -0.04
CA SER A 40 8.04 6.01 -0.41
C SER A 40 8.01 4.47 -0.50
N VAL A 41 6.91 3.81 -0.12
CA VAL A 41 6.62 2.40 -0.44
C VAL A 41 5.59 2.32 -1.56
N ARG A 42 4.49 3.08 -1.47
CA ARG A 42 3.38 3.03 -2.43
C ARG A 42 3.76 3.47 -3.84
N ILE A 43 4.48 4.58 -3.96
CA ILE A 43 4.92 5.16 -5.24
C ILE A 43 5.80 4.17 -6.02
N PRO A 44 6.93 3.67 -5.47
CA PRO A 44 7.76 2.75 -6.24
C PRO A 44 7.09 1.39 -6.47
N SER A 45 6.16 0.97 -5.61
CA SER A 45 5.39 -0.27 -5.84
C SER A 45 4.45 -0.13 -7.04
N SER A 46 3.73 0.99 -7.15
CA SER A 46 2.88 1.31 -8.30
C SER A 46 3.70 1.37 -9.60
N LEU A 47 4.83 2.07 -9.60
CA LEU A 47 5.66 2.24 -10.81
C LEU A 47 6.40 0.95 -11.23
N CYS A 48 6.70 0.05 -10.29
CA CYS A 48 7.36 -1.22 -10.57
C CYS A 48 6.37 -2.40 -10.69
N GLY A 49 5.06 -2.17 -10.62
CA GLY A 49 4.04 -3.20 -10.79
C GLY A 49 4.04 -4.28 -9.71
N ILE A 50 4.19 -3.88 -8.43
CA ILE A 50 4.21 -4.78 -7.27
C ILE A 50 3.28 -4.26 -6.15
N VAL A 51 3.12 -5.03 -5.08
CA VAL A 51 2.30 -4.65 -3.93
C VAL A 51 3.14 -3.92 -2.89
N GLY A 52 2.69 -2.73 -2.47
CA GLY A 52 3.29 -1.96 -1.38
C GLY A 52 2.25 -1.63 -0.32
N LEU A 53 2.41 -2.16 0.90
CA LEU A 53 1.45 -1.98 1.99
C LEU A 53 1.98 -0.94 2.99
N LYS A 54 1.40 0.26 3.00
CA LYS A 54 1.66 1.25 4.05
C LYS A 54 0.81 0.96 5.29
N THR A 55 1.43 0.64 6.42
CA THR A 55 0.69 0.31 7.66
C THR A 55 0.21 1.55 8.42
N THR A 56 -0.72 1.36 9.37
CA THR A 56 -1.07 2.39 10.36
C THR A 56 0.20 2.88 11.09
N PHE A 57 0.27 4.19 11.39
CA PHE A 57 1.37 4.76 12.16
C PHE A 57 1.53 4.05 13.51
N GLY A 58 2.77 3.70 13.88
CA GLY A 58 3.10 2.93 15.08
C GLY A 58 2.69 1.45 15.07
N ARG A 59 2.14 0.91 13.97
CA ARG A 59 1.79 -0.52 13.88
C ARG A 59 3.02 -1.45 13.84
N THR A 60 4.10 -0.98 13.24
CA THR A 60 5.38 -1.68 13.13
C THR A 60 6.41 -0.96 13.98
N ASP A 61 7.26 -1.72 14.67
CA ASP A 61 8.36 -1.18 15.46
C ASP A 61 9.41 -0.55 14.53
N MET A 62 9.64 0.76 14.69
CA MET A 62 10.60 1.54 13.89
C MET A 62 11.98 1.64 14.55
N THR A 63 12.22 1.00 15.71
CA THR A 63 13.48 1.12 16.45
C THR A 63 14.66 0.72 15.57
N GLY A 64 15.64 1.62 15.44
CA GLY A 64 16.84 1.40 14.64
C GLY A 64 16.69 1.73 13.15
N VAL A 65 15.50 2.17 12.71
CA VAL A 65 15.31 2.79 11.39
C VAL A 65 15.72 4.26 11.48
N VAL A 66 16.37 4.80 10.46
CA VAL A 66 16.88 6.19 10.47
C VAL A 66 15.78 7.23 10.71
N CYS A 67 14.53 6.94 10.35
CA CYS A 67 13.37 7.82 10.54
C CYS A 67 12.46 7.39 11.71
N ASP A 68 13.02 6.87 12.81
CA ASP A 68 12.27 6.32 13.95
C ASP A 68 11.61 7.35 14.89
N ALA A 69 11.97 8.63 14.74
CA ALA A 69 11.49 9.76 15.54
C ALA A 69 10.47 10.66 14.82
N GLY A 70 10.08 10.30 13.59
CA GLY A 70 9.09 11.04 12.81
C GLY A 70 7.64 10.74 13.20
N THR A 71 6.71 11.46 12.58
CA THR A 71 5.26 11.37 12.87
C THR A 71 4.44 10.83 11.70
N VAL A 72 5.07 10.57 10.55
CA VAL A 72 4.38 10.13 9.32
C VAL A 72 4.91 8.78 8.81
N GLU A 73 6.14 8.44 9.19
CA GLU A 73 6.89 7.31 8.67
C GLU A 73 6.47 5.98 9.29
N VAL A 74 6.45 4.95 8.45
CA VAL A 74 6.30 3.56 8.86
C VAL A 74 7.26 2.67 8.07
N ALA A 75 7.67 1.54 8.66
CA ALA A 75 8.36 0.46 7.97
C ALA A 75 7.30 -0.48 7.40
N SER A 76 7.45 -0.85 6.14
CA SER A 76 6.34 -1.43 5.39
C SER A 76 6.82 -2.34 4.27
N PRO A 77 6.10 -3.44 4.00
CA PRO A 77 6.54 -4.43 3.03
C PRO A 77 6.31 -3.98 1.58
N LEU A 78 7.22 -4.42 0.71
CA LEU A 78 7.08 -4.45 -0.74
C LEU A 78 7.16 -5.92 -1.19
N THR A 79 6.16 -6.41 -1.90
CA THR A 79 6.08 -7.84 -2.29
C THR A 79 5.49 -8.02 -3.68
N SER A 80 5.75 -9.16 -4.31
CA SER A 80 5.20 -9.49 -5.64
C SER A 80 3.71 -9.84 -5.63
N SER A 81 3.16 -10.19 -4.46
CA SER A 81 1.75 -10.58 -4.32
C SER A 81 1.14 -10.08 -3.00
N VAL A 82 -0.19 -10.05 -2.94
CA VAL A 82 -0.95 -9.71 -1.71
C VAL A 82 -0.73 -10.75 -0.61
N GLU A 83 -0.62 -12.03 -0.96
CA GLU A 83 -0.36 -13.12 -0.02
C GLU A 83 1.00 -12.94 0.67
N ASP A 84 2.05 -12.66 -0.10
CA ASP A 84 3.38 -12.37 0.43
C ASP A 84 3.35 -11.13 1.35
N SER A 85 2.56 -10.11 0.99
CA SER A 85 2.37 -8.92 1.81
C SER A 85 1.73 -9.25 3.16
N VAL A 86 0.71 -10.12 3.19
CA VAL A 86 0.07 -10.57 4.44
C VAL A 86 1.07 -11.33 5.31
N LEU A 87 1.88 -12.21 4.75
CA LEU A 87 2.89 -12.98 5.49
C LEU A 87 3.97 -12.06 6.07
N LEU A 88 4.55 -11.18 5.24
CA LEU A 88 5.61 -10.28 5.67
C LEU A 88 5.09 -9.25 6.68
N TYR A 89 3.88 -8.71 6.48
CA TYR A 89 3.23 -7.85 7.46
C TYR A 89 3.00 -8.57 8.79
N SER A 90 2.55 -9.83 8.77
CA SER A 90 2.33 -10.61 10.00
C SER A 90 3.62 -10.78 10.81
N ALA A 91 4.76 -10.90 10.15
CA ALA A 91 6.07 -11.00 10.79
C ALA A 91 6.58 -9.64 11.32
N LEU A 92 6.28 -8.54 10.62
CA LEU A 92 6.74 -7.19 10.98
C LEU A 92 5.83 -6.49 12.00
N ALA A 93 4.56 -6.85 12.06
CA ALA A 93 3.58 -6.16 12.88
C ALA A 93 3.89 -6.35 14.38
N GLY A 94 3.88 -5.23 15.11
CA GLY A 94 4.22 -5.18 16.51
C GLY A 94 4.67 -3.78 16.89
N SER A 95 3.86 -3.07 17.66
CA SER A 95 4.19 -1.72 18.10
C SER A 95 5.27 -1.73 19.19
N ARG A 96 6.10 -0.68 19.21
CA ARG A 96 7.03 -0.40 20.31
C ARG A 96 6.29 -0.28 21.64
N PRO A 97 6.92 -0.60 22.78
CA PRO A 97 6.30 -0.44 24.10
C PRO A 97 5.71 0.96 24.34
N MET A 98 6.42 2.02 23.91
CA MET A 98 5.93 3.41 24.06
C MET A 98 4.72 3.69 23.17
N ASP A 99 4.74 3.22 21.93
CA ASP A 99 3.64 3.40 20.97
C ASP A 99 2.38 2.64 21.42
N LYS A 100 2.53 1.50 22.11
CA LYS A 100 1.40 0.78 22.71
C LYS A 100 0.66 1.61 23.77
N LEU A 101 1.39 2.38 24.58
CA LEU A 101 0.82 3.21 25.63
C LEU A 101 0.13 4.46 25.08
N THR A 102 0.77 5.09 24.10
CA THR A 102 0.34 6.39 23.54
C THR A 102 -0.75 6.23 22.47
N LEU A 103 -0.58 5.29 21.53
CA LEU A 103 -1.48 5.09 20.39
C LEU A 103 -2.57 4.05 20.66
N ARG A 104 -2.38 3.19 21.67
CA ARG A 104 -3.34 2.13 22.07
C ARG A 104 -3.88 1.32 20.88
N PRO A 105 -3.00 0.71 20.08
CA PRO A 105 -3.41 0.00 18.88
C PRO A 105 -4.30 -1.19 19.22
N SER A 106 -5.31 -1.45 18.38
CA SER A 106 -6.08 -2.70 18.44
C SER A 106 -5.17 -3.90 18.18
N LEU A 107 -5.63 -5.08 18.62
CA LEU A 107 -4.98 -6.34 18.30
C LEU A 107 -4.80 -6.49 16.80
N LEU A 108 -3.67 -7.10 16.42
CA LEU A 108 -3.39 -7.40 15.02
C LEU A 108 -4.49 -8.31 14.46
N CYS A 109 -5.07 -7.89 13.34
CA CYS A 109 -5.99 -8.69 12.56
C CYS A 109 -5.40 -8.82 11.15
N VAL A 110 -5.33 -10.05 10.65
CA VAL A 110 -4.88 -10.36 9.29
C VAL A 110 -6.00 -11.05 8.55
N PRO A 111 -6.27 -10.68 7.29
CA PRO A 111 -7.39 -11.25 6.55
C PRO A 111 -7.13 -12.72 6.23
N ASN A 112 -8.16 -13.56 6.38
CA ASN A 112 -8.12 -14.92 5.88
C ASN A 112 -8.48 -14.91 4.38
N LEU A 113 -7.47 -14.91 3.52
CA LEU A 113 -7.63 -14.74 2.07
C LEU A 113 -8.43 -15.88 1.40
N VAL A 114 -8.50 -17.07 2.01
CA VAL A 114 -9.22 -18.23 1.46
C VAL A 114 -10.63 -18.41 2.03
N SER A 115 -11.10 -17.48 2.88
CA SER A 115 -12.43 -17.58 3.49
C SER A 115 -13.54 -17.44 2.46
N SER A 116 -14.50 -18.38 2.48
CA SER A 116 -15.72 -18.31 1.67
C SER A 116 -16.63 -17.13 2.03
N GLU A 117 -16.45 -16.55 3.22
CA GLU A 117 -17.23 -15.38 3.67
C GLU A 117 -16.69 -14.07 3.08
N ASN A 118 -15.52 -14.07 2.42
CA ASN A 118 -14.90 -12.86 1.88
C ASN A 118 -15.82 -12.13 0.89
N SER A 119 -16.56 -12.85 0.04
CA SER A 119 -17.51 -12.23 -0.89
C SER A 119 -18.63 -11.46 -0.17
N LYS A 120 -19.16 -11.99 0.93
CA LYS A 120 -20.19 -11.31 1.73
C LYS A 120 -19.62 -10.10 2.47
N ILE A 121 -18.40 -10.22 2.98
CA ILE A 121 -17.71 -9.10 3.61
C ILE A 121 -17.53 -7.97 2.60
N LEU A 122 -17.03 -8.28 1.40
CA LEU A 122 -16.81 -7.30 0.34
C LEU A 122 -18.12 -6.62 -0.11
N GLN A 123 -19.25 -7.35 -0.14
CA GLN A 123 -20.56 -6.76 -0.42
C GLN A 123 -20.96 -5.67 0.58
N SER A 124 -20.49 -5.76 1.83
CA SER A 124 -20.76 -4.74 2.86
C SER A 124 -19.79 -3.55 2.82
N VAL A 125 -18.73 -3.61 2.00
CA VAL A 125 -17.73 -2.55 1.91
C VAL A 125 -18.25 -1.39 1.07
N LYS A 126 -18.13 -0.19 1.64
CA LYS A 126 -18.34 1.08 0.94
C LYS A 126 -16.99 1.66 0.54
N VAL A 127 -16.85 2.00 -0.74
CA VAL A 127 -15.67 2.62 -1.32
C VAL A 127 -15.98 4.10 -1.55
N GLY A 128 -15.35 4.98 -0.77
CA GLY A 128 -15.44 6.41 -0.98
C GLY A 128 -14.60 6.83 -2.19
N LYS A 129 -15.22 7.52 -3.15
CA LYS A 129 -14.53 8.09 -4.32
C LYS A 129 -14.76 9.61 -4.34
N TYR A 130 -13.67 10.37 -4.40
CA TYR A 130 -13.74 11.80 -4.69
C TYR A 130 -13.46 11.99 -6.18
N THR A 131 -14.51 12.14 -6.97
CA THR A 131 -14.44 12.04 -8.44
C THR A 131 -13.53 13.10 -9.06
N GLU A 132 -13.54 14.33 -8.56
CA GLU A 132 -12.66 15.39 -9.07
C GLU A 132 -11.19 15.05 -8.85
N TRP A 133 -10.81 14.68 -7.62
CA TRP A 133 -9.43 14.31 -7.30
C TRP A 133 -8.98 13.02 -7.99
N PHE A 134 -9.88 12.05 -8.16
CA PHE A 134 -9.58 10.79 -8.82
C PHE A 134 -9.20 10.95 -10.30
N HIS A 135 -9.79 11.95 -10.98
CA HIS A 135 -9.49 12.25 -12.39
C HIS A 135 -8.41 13.33 -12.57
N ASP A 136 -7.89 13.91 -11.49
CA ASP A 136 -6.77 14.85 -11.54
C ASP A 136 -5.43 14.12 -11.72
N VAL A 137 -5.28 13.49 -12.88
CA VAL A 137 -4.10 12.74 -13.29
C VAL A 137 -3.58 13.24 -14.64
N PRO A 138 -2.26 13.16 -14.90
CA PRO A 138 -1.70 13.64 -16.17
C PRO A 138 -2.04 12.72 -17.36
N ASP A 139 -2.38 11.45 -17.09
CA ASP A 139 -2.72 10.45 -18.09
C ASP A 139 -4.02 9.72 -17.71
N ASN A 140 -5.04 9.88 -18.55
CA ASN A 140 -6.36 9.28 -18.33
C ASN A 140 -6.34 7.75 -18.40
N GLU A 141 -5.30 7.12 -18.96
CA GLU A 141 -5.15 5.66 -18.92
C GLU A 141 -5.14 5.17 -17.46
N VAL A 142 -4.54 5.93 -16.54
CA VAL A 142 -4.50 5.60 -15.10
C VAL A 142 -5.89 5.65 -14.48
N SER A 143 -6.62 6.77 -14.65
CA SER A 143 -7.96 6.92 -14.07
C SER A 143 -8.94 5.91 -14.66
N ASN A 144 -8.88 5.66 -15.97
CA ASN A 144 -9.73 4.67 -16.65
C ASN A 144 -9.46 3.25 -16.15
N THR A 145 -8.18 2.87 -16.01
CA THR A 145 -7.82 1.55 -15.49
C THR A 145 -8.31 1.35 -14.05
N CYS A 146 -8.19 2.38 -13.21
CA CYS A 146 -8.70 2.34 -11.84
C CYS A 146 -10.24 2.28 -11.79
N GLU A 147 -10.95 2.98 -12.69
CA GLU A 147 -12.41 2.86 -12.84
C GLU A 147 -12.82 1.44 -13.24
N ASP A 148 -12.13 0.84 -14.20
CA ASP A 148 -12.41 -0.53 -14.62
C ASP A 148 -12.22 -1.51 -13.45
N ALA A 149 -11.20 -1.31 -12.61
CA ALA A 149 -11.00 -2.10 -11.39
C ALA A 149 -12.13 -1.88 -10.36
N LEU A 150 -12.61 -0.65 -10.17
CA LEU A 150 -13.76 -0.36 -9.30
C LEU A 150 -15.04 -1.01 -9.82
N ASN A 151 -15.32 -0.89 -11.12
CA ASN A 151 -16.47 -1.50 -11.78
C ASN A 151 -16.43 -3.03 -11.66
N LEU A 152 -15.25 -3.63 -11.81
CA LEU A 152 -15.05 -5.06 -11.60
C LEU A 152 -15.33 -5.47 -10.15
N LEU A 153 -14.84 -4.71 -9.17
CA LEU A 153 -15.14 -4.96 -7.75
C LEU A 153 -16.64 -4.88 -7.45
N CYS A 154 -17.33 -3.86 -7.95
CA CYS A 154 -18.76 -3.68 -7.78
C CYS A 154 -19.59 -4.79 -8.44
N SER A 155 -19.31 -5.12 -9.70
CA SER A 155 -20.03 -6.16 -10.43
C SER A 155 -19.77 -7.57 -9.87
N THR A 156 -18.57 -7.83 -9.37
CA THR A 156 -18.18 -9.16 -8.85
C THR A 156 -18.64 -9.38 -7.42
N PHE A 157 -18.51 -8.38 -6.55
CA PHE A 157 -18.72 -8.53 -5.11
C PHE A 157 -19.86 -7.68 -4.54
N GLY A 158 -20.47 -6.80 -5.33
CA GLY A 158 -21.57 -5.95 -4.88
C GLY A 158 -21.13 -4.79 -3.99
N CYS A 159 -19.85 -4.40 -4.02
CA CYS A 159 -19.34 -3.23 -3.30
C CYS A 159 -20.10 -1.96 -3.71
N GLN A 160 -20.28 -1.03 -2.77
CA GLN A 160 -20.96 0.25 -3.03
C GLN A 160 -19.94 1.38 -3.18
N ILE A 161 -19.99 2.10 -4.29
CA ILE A 161 -19.21 3.34 -4.46
C ILE A 161 -20.06 4.50 -3.94
N GLU A 162 -19.48 5.28 -3.03
CA GLU A 162 -20.10 6.47 -2.46
C GLU A 162 -19.25 7.68 -2.85
N GLU A 163 -19.89 8.72 -3.39
CA GLU A 163 -19.20 9.97 -3.66
C GLU A 163 -18.84 10.65 -2.34
N ILE A 164 -17.60 11.12 -2.22
CA ILE A 164 -17.10 11.84 -1.06
C ILE A 164 -16.37 13.11 -1.50
N ILE A 165 -16.17 14.04 -0.57
CA ILE A 165 -15.39 15.25 -0.78
C ILE A 165 -14.31 15.31 0.29
N LEU A 166 -13.07 15.55 -0.13
CA LEU A 166 -11.94 15.81 0.76
C LEU A 166 -11.58 17.30 0.65
N PRO A 167 -11.99 18.14 1.61
CA PRO A 167 -11.59 19.55 1.62
C PRO A 167 -10.11 19.69 1.99
N GLU A 168 -9.53 20.87 1.73
CA GLU A 168 -8.19 21.26 2.22
C GLU A 168 -7.05 20.33 1.74
N LEU A 169 -7.00 20.05 0.43
CA LEU A 169 -5.89 19.31 -0.19
C LEU A 169 -4.64 20.17 -0.47
N GLU A 170 -4.79 21.50 -0.50
CA GLU A 170 -3.67 22.47 -0.67
C GLU A 170 -2.89 22.68 0.63
#